data_AF-A0A183D1A0-F1
#
_entry.id   AF-A0A183D1A0-F1
#
_cell.length_a   1.000
_cell.length_b   1.000
_cell.length_c   1.000
_cell.angle_alpha   90.00
_cell.angle_beta   90.00
_cell.angle_gamma   90.00
#
_symmetry.space_group_name_H-M   'P 1'
#
loop_
_entity.id
_entity.type
_entity.pdbx_description
1 polymer ?
#
loop_
_entity_poly.entity_id
_entity_poly.type
_entity_poly.pdbx_seq_one_letter_code
_entity_poly.pdbx_strand_id
1 'polypeptide(L)'
;MVDRQEIRPFSFLSRYKIPFCTAQYNRLFNSCRVPDFEKDQFHHWDDSKHIVVYCNGCWFRLAVHTGKRLYEPAELQRGFEAILDEKVVPEQGEDFIAALTAGDRDSWAKARRNYFSTGVNRISLHAIERAAFGIILDEHEVFYDQVRFPSLAARSSTSLRVE
;
A
#
# COMPACT_ATOMS: atom_id res chain seq x y z
N MET A 1 2.89 -0.88 17.45
CA MET A 1 2.16 0.29 17.98
C MET A 1 0.65 0.09 17.93
N VAL A 2 0.04 -0.12 16.75
CA VAL A 2 -1.41 -0.41 16.62
C VAL A 2 -1.79 -1.67 17.41
N ASP A 3 -1.16 -2.81 17.11
CA ASP A 3 -1.47 -4.10 17.75
C ASP A 3 -1.20 -4.11 19.26
N ARG A 4 -0.25 -3.29 19.71
CA ARG A 4 0.11 -3.12 21.13
C ARG A 4 -0.77 -2.10 21.85
N GLN A 5 -1.71 -1.47 21.14
CA GLN A 5 -2.59 -0.42 21.65
C GLN A 5 -1.84 0.77 22.28
N GLU A 6 -0.67 1.09 21.72
CA GLU A 6 0.20 2.17 22.20
C GLU A 6 -0.16 3.54 21.58
N ILE A 7 -1.11 3.56 20.62
CA ILE A 7 -1.58 4.79 19.97
C ILE A 7 -2.43 5.59 20.94
N ARG A 8 -2.02 6.84 21.19
CA ARG A 8 -2.78 7.75 22.04
C ARG A 8 -4.05 8.24 21.32
N PRO A 9 -5.23 8.23 21.97
CA PRO A 9 -6.45 8.75 21.38
C PRO A 9 -6.32 10.22 20.99
N PHE A 10 -6.72 10.54 19.76
CA PHE A 10 -6.82 11.92 19.31
C PHE A 10 -7.97 12.63 20.05
N SER A 11 -7.76 13.88 20.47
CA SER A 11 -8.76 14.71 21.15
C SER A 11 -8.90 16.06 20.44
N PHE A 12 -10.13 16.49 20.15
CA PHE A 12 -10.37 17.84 19.62
C PHE A 12 -10.11 18.86 20.71
N LEU A 13 -9.24 19.84 20.44
CA LEU A 13 -8.85 20.92 21.35
C LEU A 13 -8.35 20.39 22.70
N SER A 14 -7.03 20.42 22.92
CA SER A 14 -6.35 19.99 24.17
C SER A 14 -7.05 20.45 25.47
N ARG A 15 -7.79 21.57 25.42
CA ARG A 15 -8.61 22.10 26.52
C ARG A 15 -9.83 21.25 26.92
N TYR A 16 -10.51 20.58 26.00
CA TYR A 16 -11.80 19.94 26.27
C TYR A 16 -11.73 18.42 26.51
N LYS A 17 -10.58 17.78 26.28
CA LYS A 17 -10.31 16.34 26.57
C LYS A 17 -11.41 15.36 26.11
N ILE A 18 -12.10 15.65 25.00
CA ILE A 18 -13.09 14.73 24.42
C ILE A 18 -12.35 13.83 23.41
N PRO A 19 -12.21 12.51 23.67
CA PRO A 19 -11.52 11.61 22.77
C PRO A 19 -12.41 11.22 21.57
N PHE A 20 -11.81 11.08 20.39
CA PHE A 20 -12.45 10.45 19.24
C PHE A 20 -12.27 8.94 19.25
N CYS A 21 -13.20 8.25 18.58
CA CYS A 21 -13.06 6.83 18.29
C CYS A 21 -11.83 6.58 17.41
N THR A 22 -10.99 5.64 17.82
CA THR A 22 -9.74 5.26 17.12
C THR A 22 -9.86 3.98 16.30
N ALA A 23 -11.08 3.45 16.11
CA ALA A 23 -11.32 2.17 15.41
C ALA A 23 -10.79 2.14 13.96
N GLN A 24 -10.61 3.31 13.34
CA GLN A 24 -10.04 3.42 11.99
C GLN A 24 -8.57 2.97 11.94
N TYR A 25 -7.80 3.17 13.02
CA TYR A 25 -6.37 2.80 13.04
C TYR A 25 -6.15 1.30 12.91
N ASN A 26 -7.10 0.49 13.39
CA ASN A 26 -7.03 -0.97 13.25
C ASN A 26 -7.12 -1.40 11.79
N ARG A 27 -7.69 -0.58 10.89
CA ARG A 27 -7.90 -0.91 9.48
C ARG A 27 -6.93 -0.20 8.52
N LEU A 28 -5.91 0.48 9.04
CA LEU A 28 -4.90 1.15 8.22
C LEU A 28 -3.98 0.17 7.49
N PHE A 29 -3.61 -0.90 8.18
CA PHE A 29 -2.74 -1.94 7.65
C PHE A 29 -3.52 -3.22 7.39
N ASN A 30 -2.90 -4.13 6.65
CA ASN A 30 -3.42 -5.48 6.40
C ASN A 30 -4.86 -5.44 5.89
N SER A 31 -5.19 -4.46 5.05
CA SER A 31 -6.56 -4.24 4.61
C SER A 31 -6.56 -3.97 3.12
N CYS A 32 -7.51 -4.58 2.42
CA CYS A 32 -7.66 -4.40 0.98
C CYS A 32 -9.14 -4.40 0.60
N ARG A 33 -9.48 -3.55 -0.37
CA ARG A 33 -10.80 -3.53 -0.99
C ARG A 33 -10.79 -4.47 -2.19
N VAL A 34 -11.58 -5.53 -2.11
CA VAL A 34 -11.75 -6.52 -3.16
C VAL A 34 -12.99 -6.12 -3.99
N PRO A 35 -12.86 -5.92 -5.31
CA PRO A 35 -14.01 -5.62 -6.17
C PRO A 35 -14.94 -6.82 -6.29
N ASP A 36 -16.23 -6.56 -6.40
CA ASP A 36 -17.27 -7.54 -6.67
C ASP A 36 -18.35 -6.91 -7.55
N PHE A 37 -19.18 -7.72 -8.22
CA PHE A 37 -20.18 -7.22 -9.17
C PHE A 37 -21.32 -6.42 -8.52
N GLU A 38 -21.74 -6.79 -7.30
CA GLU A 38 -22.82 -6.08 -6.61
C GLU A 38 -22.27 -5.01 -5.67
N LYS A 39 -21.27 -5.38 -4.87
CA LYS A 39 -20.68 -4.52 -3.84
C LYS A 39 -19.27 -4.98 -3.51
N ASP A 40 -18.35 -4.04 -3.54
CA ASP A 40 -16.98 -4.32 -3.12
C ASP A 40 -16.91 -4.72 -1.64
N GLN A 41 -15.98 -5.63 -1.35
CA GLN A 41 -15.78 -6.17 -0.02
C GLN A 41 -14.51 -5.56 0.60
N PHE A 42 -14.61 -5.10 1.83
CA PHE A 42 -13.46 -4.63 2.59
C PHE A 42 -12.95 -5.77 3.46
N HIS A 43 -11.76 -6.27 3.16
CA HIS A 43 -11.10 -7.31 3.92
C HIS A 43 -10.03 -6.72 4.82
N HIS A 44 -9.93 -7.29 6.02
CA HIS A 44 -8.89 -7.00 7.00
C HIS A 44 -8.30 -8.34 7.49
N TRP A 45 -6.98 -8.40 7.64
CA TRP A 45 -6.26 -9.59 8.09
C TRP A 45 -5.41 -9.28 9.31
N ASP A 46 -5.41 -10.18 10.29
CA ASP A 46 -4.70 -9.95 11.56
C ASP A 46 -3.25 -10.49 11.55
N ASP A 47 -2.86 -11.23 10.51
CA ASP A 47 -1.66 -12.07 10.50
C ASP A 47 -0.65 -11.74 9.38
N SER A 48 -0.78 -10.57 8.75
CA SER A 48 0.15 -10.19 7.68
C SER A 48 1.57 -10.00 8.19
N LYS A 49 2.53 -10.54 7.44
CA LYS A 49 3.96 -10.59 7.82
C LYS A 49 4.88 -9.96 6.78
N HIS A 50 4.29 -9.39 5.73
CA HIS A 50 4.99 -8.92 4.56
C HIS A 50 4.34 -7.66 4.02
N ILE A 51 5.14 -6.89 3.31
CA ILE A 51 4.68 -5.84 2.42
C ILE A 51 4.80 -6.33 0.98
N VAL A 52 4.15 -5.61 0.07
CA VAL A 52 4.41 -5.77 -1.35
C VAL A 52 5.09 -4.53 -1.90
N VAL A 53 6.00 -4.75 -2.84
CA VAL A 53 6.75 -3.70 -3.51
C VAL A 53 6.45 -3.79 -4.99
N TYR A 54 5.99 -2.70 -5.58
CA TYR A 54 5.82 -2.58 -7.01
C TYR A 54 7.04 -1.86 -7.58
N CYS A 55 7.71 -2.49 -8.53
CA CYS A 55 8.92 -1.97 -9.18
C CYS A 55 8.93 -2.46 -10.63
N ASN A 56 9.10 -1.55 -11.59
CA ASN A 56 9.28 -1.85 -13.01
C ASN A 56 8.23 -2.81 -13.60
N GLY A 57 6.95 -2.57 -13.29
CA GLY A 57 5.85 -3.41 -13.77
C GLY A 57 5.64 -4.71 -12.99
N CYS A 58 6.52 -5.03 -12.04
CA CYS A 58 6.51 -6.28 -11.30
C CYS A 58 6.13 -6.09 -9.82
N TRP A 59 5.47 -7.11 -9.26
CA TRP A 59 5.13 -7.16 -7.83
C TRP A 59 6.04 -8.12 -7.09
N PHE A 60 6.65 -7.63 -6.01
CA PHE A 60 7.54 -8.38 -5.14
C PHE A 60 6.93 -8.49 -3.74
N ARG A 61 7.15 -9.64 -3.10
CA ARG A 61 6.79 -9.86 -1.70
C ARG A 61 8.04 -9.70 -0.84
N LEU A 62 8.01 -8.74 0.10
CA LEU A 62 9.09 -8.52 1.05
C LEU A 62 8.61 -8.80 2.47
N ALA A 63 9.22 -9.78 3.14
CA ALA A 63 8.95 -10.04 4.55
C ALA A 63 9.46 -8.88 5.40
N VAL A 64 8.71 -8.50 6.45
CA VAL A 64 9.09 -7.39 7.35
C VAL A 64 9.35 -7.84 8.78
N HIS A 65 9.12 -9.11 9.10
CA HIS A 65 9.40 -9.66 10.42
C HIS A 65 9.62 -11.18 10.39
N THR A 66 10.50 -11.69 11.26
CA THR A 66 10.84 -13.14 11.36
C THR A 66 9.90 -13.89 12.31
N GLY A 67 8.69 -13.39 12.58
CA GLY A 67 7.81 -13.89 13.64
C GLY A 67 8.20 -13.47 15.07
N LYS A 68 9.49 -13.28 15.35
CA LYS A 68 10.01 -12.89 16.68
C LYS A 68 10.31 -11.40 16.81
N ARG A 69 10.86 -10.80 15.74
CA ARG A 69 11.23 -9.38 15.68
C ARG A 69 10.91 -8.80 14.30
N LEU A 70 10.72 -7.48 14.27
CA LEU A 70 10.71 -6.72 13.02
C LEU A 70 12.12 -6.67 12.42
N TYR A 71 12.18 -6.53 11.10
CA TYR A 71 13.42 -6.27 10.40
C TYR A 71 13.95 -4.88 10.76
N GLU A 72 15.27 -4.79 10.87
CA GLU A 72 15.98 -3.53 11.04
C GLU A 72 16.03 -2.77 9.72
N PRO A 73 16.22 -1.43 9.75
CA PRO A 73 16.31 -0.63 8.54
C PRO A 73 17.34 -1.16 7.52
N ALA A 74 18.51 -1.63 7.99
CA ALA A 74 19.53 -2.20 7.10
C ALA A 74 19.11 -3.52 6.44
N GLU A 75 18.26 -4.32 7.09
CA GLU A 75 17.71 -5.55 6.50
C GLU A 75 16.66 -5.23 5.44
N LEU A 76 15.80 -4.26 5.70
CA LEU A 76 14.83 -3.77 4.72
C LEU A 76 15.52 -3.13 3.53
N GLN A 77 16.55 -2.30 3.76
CA GLN A 77 17.35 -1.68 2.72
C GLN A 77 17.94 -2.73 1.78
N ARG A 78 18.60 -3.77 2.30
CA ARG A 78 19.10 -4.88 1.46
C ARG A 78 18.00 -5.56 0.66
N GLY A 79 16.80 -5.68 1.23
CA GLY A 79 15.63 -6.21 0.53
C GLY A 79 15.17 -5.33 -0.63
N PHE A 80 15.17 -4.00 -0.44
CA PHE A 80 14.84 -3.06 -1.51
C PHE A 80 15.94 -2.99 -2.57
N GLU A 81 17.21 -2.98 -2.18
CA GLU A 81 18.35 -3.04 -3.11
C GLU A 81 18.28 -4.30 -3.97
N ALA A 82 18.00 -5.47 -3.36
CA ALA A 82 17.81 -6.70 -4.12
C ALA A 82 16.65 -6.62 -5.13
N ILE A 83 15.54 -5.95 -4.78
CA ILE A 83 14.42 -5.74 -5.69
C ILE A 83 14.80 -4.78 -6.84
N LEU A 84 15.56 -3.73 -6.56
CA LEU A 84 16.02 -2.77 -7.56
C LEU A 84 17.07 -3.37 -8.51
N ASP A 85 17.94 -4.24 -8.00
CA ASP A 85 18.97 -4.94 -8.78
C ASP A 85 18.40 -6.10 -9.61
N GLU A 86 17.19 -6.57 -9.27
CA GLU A 86 16.52 -7.66 -9.95
C GLU A 86 16.08 -7.23 -11.36
N LYS A 87 16.68 -7.84 -12.38
CA LYS A 87 16.41 -7.53 -13.80
C LYS A 87 15.23 -8.34 -14.35
N VAL A 88 14.12 -8.37 -13.61
CA VAL A 88 12.89 -9.03 -14.09
C VAL A 88 12.19 -8.09 -15.07
N VAL A 89 12.00 -8.58 -16.28
CA VAL A 89 11.18 -7.91 -17.30
C VAL A 89 9.81 -8.58 -17.28
N PRO A 90 8.72 -7.83 -17.03
CA PRO A 90 7.38 -8.38 -17.10
C PRO A 90 7.08 -8.94 -18.49
N GLU A 91 6.27 -10.00 -18.58
CA GLU A 91 5.82 -10.47 -19.89
C GLU A 91 4.90 -9.41 -20.54
N GLN A 92 4.66 -9.56 -21.84
CA GLN A 92 3.89 -8.58 -22.61
C GLN A 92 2.51 -8.32 -21.97
N GLY A 93 2.30 -7.09 -21.49
CA GLY A 93 1.05 -6.64 -20.87
C GLY A 93 0.97 -6.88 -19.36
N GLU A 94 1.92 -7.60 -18.76
CA GLU A 94 1.97 -7.78 -17.30
C GLU A 94 2.36 -6.50 -16.56
N ASP A 95 3.15 -5.64 -17.23
CA ASP A 95 3.57 -4.32 -16.78
C ASP A 95 2.40 -3.38 -16.42
N PHE A 96 1.20 -3.64 -16.97
CA PHE A 96 0.01 -2.84 -16.72
C PHE A 96 -1.04 -3.52 -15.85
N ILE A 97 -0.78 -4.70 -15.27
CA ILE A 97 -1.77 -5.42 -14.45
C ILE A 97 -2.26 -4.56 -13.28
N ALA A 98 -1.35 -3.80 -12.64
CA ALA A 98 -1.70 -2.91 -11.53
C ALA A 98 -2.71 -1.82 -11.94
N ALA A 99 -2.68 -1.37 -13.21
CA ALA A 99 -3.57 -0.32 -13.71
C ALA A 99 -5.04 -0.75 -13.73
N LEU A 100 -5.32 -2.06 -13.78
CA LEU A 100 -6.69 -2.58 -13.69
C LEU A 100 -7.40 -2.15 -12.39
N THR A 101 -6.63 -1.89 -11.32
CA THR A 101 -7.18 -1.42 -10.04
C THR A 101 -7.74 0.00 -10.09
N ALA A 102 -7.28 0.82 -11.05
CA ALA A 102 -7.73 2.20 -11.29
C ALA A 102 -8.92 2.28 -12.24
N GLY A 103 -9.27 1.18 -12.92
CA GLY A 103 -10.39 1.10 -13.85
C GLY A 103 -11.75 1.00 -13.17
N ASP A 104 -12.78 0.82 -14.01
CA ASP A 104 -14.15 0.56 -13.58
C ASP A 104 -14.27 -0.70 -12.71
N ARG A 105 -15.17 -0.68 -11.72
CA ARG A 105 -15.27 -1.72 -10.69
C ARG A 105 -15.78 -3.05 -11.25
N ASP A 106 -16.79 -3.02 -12.10
CA ASP A 106 -17.33 -4.23 -12.74
C ASP A 106 -16.31 -4.84 -13.70
N SER A 107 -15.60 -3.98 -14.41
CA SER A 107 -14.50 -4.39 -15.31
C SER A 107 -13.39 -5.09 -14.54
N TRP A 108 -12.99 -4.56 -13.38
CA TRP A 108 -11.97 -5.17 -12.53
C TRP A 108 -12.46 -6.46 -11.86
N ALA A 109 -13.70 -6.50 -11.36
CA ALA A 109 -14.33 -7.70 -10.81
C ALA A 109 -14.38 -8.83 -11.85
N LYS A 110 -14.75 -8.51 -13.09
CA LYS A 110 -14.78 -9.47 -14.22
C LYS A 110 -13.38 -10.00 -14.55
N ALA A 111 -12.39 -9.13 -14.67
CA ALA A 111 -11.01 -9.54 -14.94
C ALA A 111 -10.46 -10.45 -13.82
N ARG A 112 -10.72 -10.11 -12.55
CA ARG A 112 -10.36 -10.95 -11.39
C ARG A 112 -10.96 -12.35 -11.47
N ARG A 113 -12.26 -12.44 -11.74
CA ARG A 113 -12.94 -13.73 -11.87
C ARG A 113 -12.36 -14.58 -12.99
N ASN A 114 -12.04 -13.97 -14.13
CA ASN A 114 -11.59 -14.68 -15.32
C ASN A 114 -10.12 -15.09 -15.26
N TYR A 115 -9.24 -14.24 -14.71
CA TYR A 115 -7.78 -14.40 -14.84
C TYR A 115 -7.03 -14.60 -13.52
N PHE A 116 -7.67 -14.31 -12.37
CA PHE A 116 -7.04 -14.36 -11.05
C PHE A 116 -7.73 -15.32 -10.07
N SER A 117 -8.64 -16.16 -10.57
CA SER A 117 -9.40 -17.11 -9.76
C SER A 117 -8.68 -18.43 -9.50
N THR A 118 -7.60 -18.74 -10.23
CA THR A 118 -6.85 -20.01 -10.11
C THR A 118 -5.34 -19.84 -10.26
N GLY A 119 -4.58 -20.86 -9.87
CA GLY A 119 -3.15 -20.98 -10.16
C GLY A 119 -2.27 -19.91 -9.50
N VAL A 120 -1.19 -19.56 -10.20
CA VAL A 120 -0.18 -18.59 -9.73
C VAL A 120 -0.81 -17.21 -9.53
N ASN A 121 -1.64 -16.75 -10.47
CA ASN A 121 -2.29 -15.43 -10.39
C ASN A 121 -3.14 -15.27 -9.13
N ARG A 122 -3.87 -16.31 -8.73
CA ARG A 122 -4.63 -16.29 -7.46
C ARG A 122 -3.70 -16.14 -6.26
N ILE A 123 -2.59 -16.88 -6.24
CA ILE A 123 -1.63 -16.86 -5.13
C ILE A 123 -0.94 -15.49 -5.05
N SER A 124 -0.51 -14.95 -6.19
CA SER A 124 0.13 -13.63 -6.29
C SER A 124 -0.82 -12.52 -5.86
N LEU A 125 -2.07 -12.54 -6.35
CA LEU A 125 -3.08 -11.54 -5.97
C LEU A 125 -3.42 -11.62 -4.48
N HIS A 126 -3.56 -12.83 -3.94
CA HIS A 126 -3.79 -13.03 -2.51
C HIS A 126 -2.60 -12.55 -1.66
N ALA A 127 -1.36 -12.64 -2.16
CA ALA A 127 -0.20 -12.07 -1.49
C ALA A 127 -0.24 -10.52 -1.47
N ILE A 128 -0.69 -9.89 -2.56
CA ILE A 128 -0.89 -8.43 -2.63
C ILE A 128 -1.99 -7.98 -1.68
N GLU A 129 -3.15 -8.64 -1.71
CA GLU A 129 -4.30 -8.30 -0.87
C GLU A 129 -3.98 -8.37 0.61
N ARG A 130 -3.23 -9.39 1.03
CA ARG A 130 -2.88 -9.61 2.44
C ARG A 130 -1.70 -8.81 2.90
N ALA A 131 -1.03 -8.04 2.05
CA ALA A 131 0.13 -7.25 2.45
C ALA A 131 -0.26 -6.23 3.53
N ALA A 132 0.69 -5.89 4.40
CA ALA A 132 0.45 -4.84 5.39
C ALA A 132 0.18 -3.49 4.73
N PHE A 133 0.95 -3.18 3.69
CA PHE A 133 0.76 -2.07 2.77
C PHE A 133 1.61 -2.32 1.51
N GLY A 134 1.40 -1.51 0.48
CA GLY A 134 2.21 -1.51 -0.74
C GLY A 134 3.21 -0.35 -0.76
N ILE A 135 4.41 -0.61 -1.28
CA ILE A 135 5.41 0.41 -1.62
C ILE A 135 5.55 0.44 -3.14
N ILE A 136 5.61 1.64 -3.72
CA ILE A 136 5.86 1.82 -5.14
C ILE A 136 7.25 2.45 -5.27
N LEU A 137 8.16 1.76 -5.94
CA LEU A 137 9.46 2.28 -6.34
C LEU A 137 9.32 2.79 -7.76
N ASP A 138 9.03 4.09 -7.88
CA ASP A 138 8.82 4.75 -9.17
C ASP A 138 10.16 5.24 -9.74
N GLU A 139 10.33 5.15 -11.06
CA GLU A 139 11.55 5.62 -11.75
C GLU A 139 11.50 7.13 -12.00
N HIS A 140 10.30 7.71 -12.06
CA HIS A 140 10.10 9.09 -12.41
C HIS A 140 9.95 9.98 -11.18
N GLU A 141 10.75 11.05 -11.13
CA GLU A 141 10.52 12.12 -10.18
C GLU A 141 9.28 12.91 -10.58
N VAL A 142 8.29 12.96 -9.68
CA VAL A 142 7.06 13.72 -9.88
C VAL A 142 7.14 15.01 -9.08
N PHE A 143 7.03 16.14 -9.77
CA PHE A 143 7.02 17.47 -9.16
C PHE A 143 5.62 18.06 -9.16
N TYR A 144 5.35 18.90 -8.16
CA TYR A 144 4.12 19.66 -8.12
C TYR A 144 4.14 20.76 -9.19
N ASP A 145 3.22 20.66 -10.14
CA ASP A 145 3.03 21.65 -11.21
C ASP A 145 2.24 22.86 -10.70
N GLN A 146 2.98 23.93 -10.37
CA GLN A 146 2.41 25.19 -9.89
C GLN A 146 1.57 25.91 -10.94
N VAL A 147 1.87 25.72 -12.23
CA VAL A 147 1.17 26.38 -13.34
C VAL A 147 -0.21 25.76 -13.54
N ARG A 148 -0.28 24.43 -13.43
CA ARG A 148 -1.53 23.68 -13.62
C ARG A 148 -2.45 23.72 -12.41
N PHE A 149 -1.92 23.89 -11.20
CA PHE A 149 -2.71 23.88 -9.96
C PHE A 149 -2.44 25.06 -9.01
N PRO A 150 -2.47 26.33 -9.43
CA PRO A 150 -1.94 27.47 -8.69
C PRO A 150 -2.52 27.66 -7.27
N SER A 151 -3.74 27.16 -7.01
CA SER A 151 -4.39 27.24 -5.69
C SER A 151 -3.72 26.39 -4.59
N LEU A 152 -2.93 25.36 -4.94
CA LEU A 152 -2.25 24.50 -3.97
C LEU A 152 -0.87 25.06 -3.57
N ALA A 153 -0.23 25.86 -4.43
CA ALA A 153 1.06 26.51 -4.18
C ALA A 153 0.99 27.51 -3.01
N ALA A 154 -0.16 28.16 -2.84
CA ALA A 154 -0.39 29.11 -1.75
C ALA A 154 -0.39 28.49 -0.34
N ARG A 155 -0.38 27.15 -0.22
CA ARG A 155 -0.44 26.43 1.06
C ARG A 155 0.90 25.81 1.49
N SER A 156 1.93 25.80 0.63
CA SER A 156 3.20 25.11 0.90
C SER A 156 4.29 25.98 1.53
N SER A 157 4.00 27.24 1.94
CA SER A 157 5.02 28.15 2.49
C SER A 157 5.46 27.84 3.93
N THR A 158 5.08 26.68 4.50
CA THR A 158 5.58 26.26 5.81
C THR A 158 6.76 25.33 5.61
N SER A 159 7.95 25.93 5.45
CA SER A 159 9.22 25.21 5.44
C SER A 159 9.42 24.50 6.77
N LEU A 160 9.21 23.18 6.80
CA LEU A 160 9.78 22.31 7.82
C LEU A 160 11.27 22.17 7.50
N ARG A 161 12.09 23.08 8.06
CA ARG A 161 13.51 22.81 8.23
C ARG A 161 13.63 21.74 9.31
N VAL A 162 14.08 20.56 8.92
CA VAL A 162 14.62 19.58 9.85
C VAL A 162 16.08 19.99 10.04
N GLU A 163 16.38 20.58 11.21
CA GLU A 163 17.74 20.58 11.77
C GLU A 163 18.01 19.23 12.46
#